data_AF-A0A5Q3L677-F1
#
_entry.id   AF-A0A5Q3L677-F1
#
_cell.length_a   1.000
_cell.length_b   1.000
_cell.length_c   1.000
_cell.angle_alpha   90.00
_cell.angle_beta   90.00
_cell.angle_gamma   90.00
#
_symmetry.space_group_name_H-M   'P 1'
#
loop_
_entity.id
_entity.type
_entity.pdbx_description
1 polymer ?
#
loop_
_entity_poly.entity_id
_entity_poly.type
_entity_poly.pdbx_seq_one_letter_code
_entity_poly.pdbx_strand_id
1 'polypeptide(L)'
;MDNEKQHEQPVDRLVGEYLERLADELDASSLISRICDPVQPVVADEIVEEQASLSTEKKTSSWTLPFSLNAAAWTLSTAAALVVAFFWGRSFDLSSADAATVLHEVSLAHSQPIDRQYLVNFTPTPEFWKKNRPFTGPAQTILWTRGDQFWGDAKLGSYQLVYGRDDEGLLWLSTSSSKGIELARPGDPLPEEIAVACVINSMSIPTLVDEVLKDFDLTVIGPSNGHYHFDAPFGQSSFQQSPGNSLVHAKLKLGHHHALIHSALMEIDPSDTLVCLILWTVSDGEPRGTTSFNLVKTANIGEEQYRLPFHLDEGATIKKHQYKTSSQVGEASETDREVAP
;
A
#
# COMPACT_ATOMS: atom_id res chain seq x y z
N MET A 1 20.17 -40.51 -24.36
CA MET A 1 20.38 -40.35 -22.91
C MET A 1 21.55 -39.39 -22.76
N ASP A 2 21.28 -38.11 -22.98
CA ASP A 2 22.25 -37.05 -22.78
C ASP A 2 21.70 -36.10 -21.71
N ASN A 3 22.62 -35.73 -20.83
CA ASN A 3 22.42 -35.15 -19.53
C ASN A 3 22.16 -33.65 -19.70
N GLU A 4 20.88 -33.28 -19.90
CA GLU A 4 20.42 -31.89 -19.94
C GLU A 4 20.47 -31.31 -18.53
N LYS A 5 21.67 -30.89 -18.13
CA LYS A 5 21.89 -30.13 -16.91
C LYS A 5 21.13 -28.81 -17.04
N GLN A 6 19.96 -28.74 -16.40
CA GLN A 6 19.23 -27.51 -16.10
C GLN A 6 20.22 -26.42 -15.68
N HIS A 7 20.44 -25.45 -16.56
CA HIS A 7 21.08 -24.19 -16.22
C HIS A 7 20.08 -23.40 -15.38
N GLU A 8 20.06 -23.67 -14.08
CA GLU A 8 19.45 -22.78 -13.10
C GLU A 8 20.04 -21.39 -13.31
N GLN A 9 19.21 -20.43 -13.73
CA GLN A 9 19.70 -19.09 -14.03
C GLN A 9 20.23 -18.46 -12.73
N PRO A 10 21.39 -17.78 -12.77
CA PRO A 10 21.99 -17.17 -11.58
C PRO A 10 21.05 -16.19 -10.86
N VAL A 11 20.04 -15.67 -11.55
CA VAL A 11 18.98 -14.82 -10.99
C VAL A 11 18.06 -15.59 -10.06
N ASP A 12 17.60 -16.79 -10.44
CA ASP A 12 16.73 -17.64 -9.61
C ASP A 12 17.41 -18.00 -8.29
N ARG A 13 18.70 -18.33 -8.38
CA ARG A 13 19.54 -18.59 -7.22
C ARG A 13 19.71 -17.35 -6.34
N LEU A 14 19.92 -16.17 -6.93
CA LEU A 14 20.06 -14.92 -6.18
C LEU A 14 18.76 -14.47 -5.51
N VAL A 15 17.61 -14.68 -6.16
CA VAL A 15 16.28 -14.42 -5.57
C VAL A 15 16.04 -15.41 -4.42
N GLY A 16 16.35 -16.69 -4.61
CA GLY A 16 16.30 -17.70 -3.55
C GLY A 16 17.17 -17.33 -2.35
N GLU A 17 18.45 -17.05 -2.56
CA GLU A 17 19.42 -16.65 -1.52
C GLU A 17 19.04 -15.32 -0.84
N TYR A 18 18.36 -14.41 -1.53
CA TYR A 18 17.85 -13.16 -0.95
C TYR A 18 16.62 -13.39 -0.08
N LEU A 19 15.68 -14.22 -0.52
CA LEU A 19 14.52 -14.62 0.28
C LEU A 19 14.94 -15.42 1.53
N GLU A 20 15.95 -16.28 1.39
CA GLU A 20 16.55 -17.04 2.50
C GLU A 20 17.25 -16.12 3.50
N ARG A 21 18.01 -15.12 3.04
CA ARG A 21 18.64 -14.10 3.89
C ARG A 21 17.63 -13.18 4.59
N LEU A 22 16.52 -12.84 3.92
CA LEU A 22 15.42 -12.11 4.54
C LEU A 22 14.74 -12.96 5.63
N ALA A 23 14.65 -14.28 5.45
CA ALA A 23 14.18 -15.18 6.49
C ALA A 23 15.13 -15.25 7.70
N ASP A 24 16.45 -15.19 7.47
CA ASP A 24 17.46 -15.09 8.53
C ASP A 24 17.42 -13.73 9.29
N GLU A 25 17.13 -12.63 8.59
CA GLU A 25 17.12 -11.27 9.17
C GLU A 25 15.85 -10.99 10.02
N LEU A 26 14.77 -11.77 9.83
CA LEU A 26 13.47 -11.60 10.50
C LEU A 26 13.28 -12.46 11.78
N ASP A 27 14.34 -13.03 12.35
CA ASP A 27 14.32 -13.98 13.49
C ASP A 27 13.20 -15.02 13.40
N ALA A 28 13.11 -15.67 12.24
CA ALA A 28 12.25 -16.84 12.01
C ALA A 28 12.88 -18.12 12.60
N SER A 29 13.80 -18.01 13.57
CA SER A 29 14.57 -19.13 14.15
C SER A 29 13.66 -20.22 14.75
N SER A 30 12.48 -19.86 15.27
CA SER A 30 11.49 -20.84 15.76
C SER A 30 10.75 -21.58 14.62
N LEU A 31 10.75 -21.01 13.42
CA LEU A 31 10.08 -21.55 12.22
C LEU A 31 11.01 -22.50 11.47
N ILE A 32 12.31 -22.18 11.40
CA ILE A 32 13.34 -23.06 10.83
C ILE A 32 13.65 -24.26 11.75
N SER A 33 13.72 -24.08 13.08
CA SER A 33 13.92 -25.19 14.02
C SER A 33 12.79 -26.24 14.01
N ARG A 34 11.59 -25.87 13.58
CA ARG A 34 10.45 -26.80 13.43
C ARG A 34 10.45 -27.57 12.11
N ILE A 35 11.22 -27.12 11.10
CA ILE A 35 11.26 -27.74 9.78
C ILE A 35 12.40 -28.77 9.66
N CYS A 36 13.45 -28.67 10.51
CA CYS A 36 14.68 -29.45 10.34
C CYS A 36 14.93 -30.61 11.34
N ASP A 37 14.05 -30.88 12.32
CA ASP A 37 14.24 -32.02 13.24
C ASP A 37 13.35 -33.24 12.89
N PRO A 38 13.92 -34.46 12.76
CA PRO A 38 13.13 -35.69 12.65
C PRO A 38 12.55 -36.08 14.02
N VAL A 39 11.23 -36.19 14.05
CA VAL A 39 10.37 -36.56 15.18
C VAL A 39 10.90 -37.77 15.98
N GLN A 40 11.16 -37.58 17.28
CA GLN A 40 11.02 -38.64 18.28
C GLN A 40 9.61 -38.55 18.92
N PRO A 41 8.91 -39.69 19.10
CA PRO A 41 7.66 -39.71 19.83
C PRO A 41 7.92 -39.85 21.33
N VAL A 42 7.06 -39.28 22.18
CA VAL A 42 6.61 -39.79 23.49
C VAL A 42 5.84 -38.66 24.20
N VAL A 43 4.51 -38.71 24.22
CA VAL A 43 3.59 -39.21 25.27
C VAL A 43 2.91 -38.03 25.97
N ALA A 44 1.58 -38.11 26.01
CA ALA A 44 0.67 -37.19 26.65
C ALA A 44 0.65 -37.36 28.17
N ASP A 45 0.32 -36.26 28.86
CA ASP A 45 -0.42 -36.09 30.13
C ASP A 45 -0.07 -34.67 30.62
N GLU A 46 -0.86 -33.89 31.36
CA GLU A 46 -2.26 -33.84 31.77
C GLU A 46 -2.39 -32.45 32.45
N ILE A 47 -3.50 -31.73 32.21
CA ILE A 47 -4.29 -30.80 33.06
C ILE A 47 -3.60 -29.92 34.15
N VAL A 48 -4.17 -28.71 34.34
CA VAL A 48 -4.40 -27.90 35.58
C VAL A 48 -4.14 -26.44 35.24
N GLU A 49 -5.15 -25.61 34.95
CA GLU A 49 -6.08 -24.91 35.87
C GLU A 49 -5.39 -24.04 36.94
N GLU A 50 -5.96 -22.86 37.16
CA GLU A 50 -6.06 -22.16 38.45
C GLU A 50 -5.38 -20.77 38.60
N GLN A 51 -6.28 -19.78 38.73
CA GLN A 51 -6.30 -18.59 39.59
C GLN A 51 -5.39 -17.38 39.29
N ALA A 52 -6.00 -16.20 39.08
CA ALA A 52 -6.47 -15.21 40.08
C ALA A 52 -5.29 -14.38 40.63
N SER A 53 -5.35 -13.07 40.89
CA SER A 53 -6.43 -12.27 41.46
C SER A 53 -5.96 -10.80 41.57
N LEU A 54 -6.94 -9.90 41.78
CA LEU A 54 -6.91 -8.74 42.70
C LEU A 54 -5.91 -7.57 42.50
N SER A 55 -6.47 -6.39 42.20
CA SER A 55 -6.39 -5.17 43.03
C SER A 55 -7.14 -4.03 42.30
N THR A 56 -8.42 -3.77 42.56
CA THR A 56 -8.96 -2.87 43.61
C THR A 56 -8.05 -1.69 43.97
N GLU A 57 -8.37 -0.48 43.48
CA GLU A 57 -8.16 0.72 44.29
C GLU A 57 -9.15 1.84 43.94
N LYS A 58 -9.91 2.21 44.97
CA LYS A 58 -10.84 3.33 45.05
C LYS A 58 -10.03 4.61 45.28
N LYS A 59 -10.36 5.71 44.61
CA LYS A 59 -10.21 7.03 45.24
C LYS A 59 -11.28 8.01 44.79
N THR A 60 -12.26 8.13 45.67
CA THR A 60 -13.20 9.23 45.79
C THR A 60 -12.45 10.51 46.16
N SER A 61 -12.65 11.59 45.41
CA SER A 61 -12.51 12.93 45.97
C SER A 61 -13.59 13.85 45.41
N SER A 62 -14.64 13.99 46.21
CA SER A 62 -15.65 15.02 46.17
C SER A 62 -15.02 16.41 46.18
N TRP A 63 -15.34 17.22 45.17
CA TRP A 63 -15.16 18.67 45.26
C TRP A 63 -16.51 19.34 45.06
N THR A 64 -17.10 19.75 46.17
CA THR A 64 -18.28 20.60 46.24
C THR A 64 -17.84 22.05 46.27
N LEU A 65 -18.30 22.85 45.31
CA LEU A 65 -18.30 24.31 45.41
C LEU A 65 -19.76 24.80 45.48
N PRO A 66 -20.12 25.56 46.53
CA PRO A 66 -21.40 26.24 46.62
C PRO A 66 -21.26 27.66 46.06
N PHE A 67 -21.89 27.99 44.94
CA PHE A 67 -22.08 29.39 44.56
C PHE A 67 -23.48 29.69 44.04
N SER A 68 -23.98 30.80 44.56
CA SER A 68 -25.36 31.28 44.67
C SER A 68 -26.13 31.48 43.35
N LEU A 69 -27.40 31.11 43.40
CA LEU A 69 -28.46 31.60 42.51
C LEU A 69 -28.81 33.05 42.87
N ASN A 70 -28.56 33.98 41.96
CA ASN A 70 -29.29 35.25 41.88
C ASN A 70 -30.02 35.28 40.53
N ALA A 71 -31.34 35.16 40.61
CA ALA A 71 -32.25 35.40 39.50
C ALA A 71 -32.61 36.89 39.48
N ALA A 72 -32.26 37.62 38.43
CA ALA A 72 -32.97 38.82 38.01
C ALA A 72 -32.51 39.29 36.62
N ALA A 73 -33.44 39.20 35.66
CA ALA A 73 -33.54 40.00 34.44
C ALA A 73 -32.47 39.82 33.35
N TRP A 74 -32.85 40.14 32.11
CA TRP A 74 -32.11 40.00 30.84
C TRP A 74 -32.28 38.67 30.09
N THR A 75 -33.49 38.13 30.08
CA THR A 75 -33.96 37.23 29.03
C THR A 75 -34.35 38.04 27.80
N LEU A 76 -33.45 38.21 26.83
CA LEU A 76 -33.73 38.42 25.39
C LEU A 76 -32.49 38.72 24.52
N SER A 77 -31.26 38.37 24.95
CA SER A 77 -30.07 38.61 24.11
C SER A 77 -28.96 37.55 24.17
N THR A 78 -29.25 36.32 24.59
CA THR A 78 -28.26 35.23 24.62
C THR A 78 -28.48 34.18 23.52
N ALA A 79 -29.71 34.00 23.01
CA ALA A 79 -29.97 33.08 21.91
C ALA A 79 -29.30 33.55 20.60
N ALA A 80 -29.33 34.86 20.30
CA ALA A 80 -28.68 35.40 19.11
C ALA A 80 -27.15 35.32 19.18
N ALA A 81 -26.54 35.52 20.36
CA ALA A 81 -25.10 35.46 20.55
C ALA A 81 -24.53 34.04 20.41
N LEU A 82 -25.25 33.01 20.87
CA LEU A 82 -24.86 31.61 20.66
C LEU A 82 -25.01 31.18 19.20
N VAL A 83 -26.05 31.66 18.51
CA VAL A 83 -26.22 31.44 17.07
C VAL A 83 -25.10 32.13 16.28
N VAL A 84 -24.79 33.40 16.57
CA VAL A 84 -23.68 34.13 15.93
C VAL A 84 -22.33 33.48 16.26
N ALA A 85 -22.07 33.05 17.50
CA ALA A 85 -20.83 32.32 17.82
C ALA A 85 -20.74 30.95 17.13
N PHE A 86 -21.86 30.26 16.96
CA PHE A 86 -21.93 28.98 16.24
C PHE A 86 -21.76 29.14 14.72
N PHE A 87 -22.21 30.27 14.14
CA PHE A 87 -22.02 30.58 12.73
C PHE A 87 -20.67 31.26 12.43
N TRP A 88 -20.12 32.08 13.33
CA TRP A 88 -18.81 32.73 13.15
C TRP A 88 -17.64 31.80 13.47
N GLY A 89 -17.82 30.88 14.43
CA GLY A 89 -16.89 29.79 14.69
C GLY A 89 -16.92 28.69 13.61
N ARG A 90 -17.96 28.69 12.77
CA ARG A 90 -18.06 27.93 11.52
C ARG A 90 -17.89 28.84 10.31
N SER A 91 -16.84 29.65 10.33
CA SER A 91 -16.21 30.14 9.11
C SER A 91 -15.68 28.91 8.35
N PHE A 92 -16.59 28.14 7.76
CA PHE A 92 -16.26 27.16 6.76
C PHE A 92 -15.62 27.94 5.63
N ASP A 93 -14.35 27.65 5.35
CA ASP A 93 -13.72 28.07 4.11
C ASP A 93 -14.61 27.61 2.95
N LEU A 94 -15.42 28.52 2.41
CA LEU A 94 -16.24 28.31 1.21
C LEU A 94 -15.38 28.05 -0.04
N SER A 95 -14.05 28.03 0.10
CA SER A 95 -13.08 27.64 -0.92
C SER A 95 -12.59 26.20 -0.76
N SER A 96 -13.00 25.47 0.28
CA SER A 96 -12.68 24.05 0.44
C SER A 96 -13.73 23.23 -0.30
N ALA A 97 -13.46 22.87 -1.55
CA ALA A 97 -14.03 21.62 -2.04
C ALA A 97 -13.71 20.54 -0.99
N ASP A 98 -14.72 19.81 -0.53
CA ASP A 98 -14.50 18.72 0.42
C ASP A 98 -13.63 17.68 -0.31
N ALA A 99 -12.59 17.15 0.36
CA ALA A 99 -11.73 16.14 -0.22
C ALA A 99 -12.55 14.93 -0.68
N ALA A 100 -13.63 14.62 0.04
CA ALA A 100 -14.59 13.61 -0.36
C ALA A 100 -15.28 13.92 -1.69
N THR A 101 -15.66 15.18 -1.94
CA THR A 101 -16.25 15.58 -3.23
C THR A 101 -15.25 15.45 -4.36
N VAL A 102 -14.03 15.96 -4.18
CA VAL A 102 -12.98 15.85 -5.20
C VAL A 102 -12.69 14.38 -5.52
N LEU A 103 -12.46 13.54 -4.52
CA LEU A 103 -12.15 12.12 -4.72
C LEU A 103 -13.33 11.33 -5.27
N HIS A 104 -14.57 11.73 -4.98
CA HIS A 104 -15.76 11.14 -5.59
C HIS A 104 -15.81 11.38 -7.11
N GLU A 105 -15.57 12.60 -7.57
CA GLU A 105 -15.54 12.90 -9.01
C GLU A 105 -14.38 12.16 -9.72
N VAL A 106 -13.21 12.10 -9.10
CA VAL A 106 -12.09 11.33 -9.64
C VAL A 106 -12.40 9.84 -9.69
N SER A 107 -13.09 9.31 -8.68
CA SER A 107 -13.60 7.93 -8.69
C SER A 107 -14.52 7.68 -9.89
N LEU A 108 -15.45 8.59 -10.19
CA LEU A 108 -16.32 8.48 -11.37
C LEU A 108 -15.50 8.48 -12.67
N ALA A 109 -14.52 9.38 -12.82
CA ALA A 109 -13.65 9.41 -13.97
C ALA A 109 -12.78 8.13 -14.11
N HIS A 110 -12.28 7.60 -12.99
CA HIS A 110 -11.47 6.38 -12.94
C HIS A 110 -12.28 5.10 -13.16
N SER A 111 -13.60 5.12 -12.97
CA SER A 111 -14.48 3.99 -13.28
C SER A 111 -14.60 3.69 -14.78
N GLN A 112 -14.18 4.63 -15.64
CA GLN A 112 -14.17 4.42 -17.08
C GLN A 112 -13.10 3.39 -17.48
N PRO A 113 -13.39 2.44 -18.41
CA PRO A 113 -12.48 1.38 -18.83
C PRO A 113 -11.42 1.89 -19.82
N ILE A 114 -10.63 2.87 -19.38
CA ILE A 114 -9.56 3.51 -20.14
C ILE A 114 -8.23 3.11 -19.51
N ASP A 115 -7.27 2.67 -20.34
CA ASP A 115 -5.93 2.35 -19.85
C ASP A 115 -5.16 3.62 -19.57
N ARG A 116 -4.51 3.66 -18.42
CA ARG A 116 -3.64 4.76 -18.00
C ARG A 116 -2.23 4.22 -17.83
N GLN A 117 -1.26 4.87 -18.47
CA GLN A 117 0.15 4.56 -18.32
C GLN A 117 0.77 5.54 -17.32
N TYR A 118 1.26 5.04 -16.21
CA TYR A 118 2.03 5.77 -15.22
C TYR A 118 3.52 5.45 -15.31
N LEU A 119 4.36 6.47 -15.18
CA LEU A 119 5.77 6.32 -14.87
C LEU A 119 5.94 6.35 -13.36
N VAL A 120 6.32 5.21 -12.79
CA VAL A 120 6.54 5.05 -11.36
C VAL A 120 8.03 5.15 -11.07
N ASN A 121 8.42 6.03 -10.17
CA ASN A 121 9.80 6.15 -9.70
C ASN A 121 9.83 5.95 -8.18
N PHE A 122 10.65 5.03 -7.71
CA PHE A 122 10.97 4.88 -6.30
C PHE A 122 12.34 5.51 -6.02
N THR A 123 12.39 6.44 -5.06
CA THR A 123 13.61 7.09 -4.61
C THR A 123 13.80 6.77 -3.12
N PRO A 124 14.68 5.83 -2.76
CA PRO A 124 14.91 5.48 -1.36
C PRO A 124 15.56 6.63 -0.60
N THR A 125 15.34 6.71 0.72
CA THR A 125 16.09 7.63 1.58
C THR A 125 17.58 7.21 1.62
N PRO A 126 18.52 8.14 1.83
CA PRO A 126 19.93 7.80 2.00
C PRO A 126 20.18 6.78 3.12
N GLU A 127 19.39 6.84 4.19
CA GLU A 127 19.48 5.95 5.35
C GLU A 127 19.00 4.53 5.02
N PHE A 128 17.92 4.42 4.26
CA PHE A 128 17.38 3.13 3.79
C PHE A 128 18.29 2.51 2.72
N TRP A 129 18.80 3.33 1.79
CA TRP A 129 19.69 2.84 0.74
C TRP A 129 21.11 2.61 1.24
N LYS A 130 21.36 1.41 1.73
CA LYS A 130 22.71 0.85 1.84
C LYS A 130 23.08 0.21 0.50
N LYS A 131 24.04 0.77 -0.25
CA LYS A 131 24.44 0.38 -1.63
C LYS A 131 24.63 -1.12 -1.89
N ASN A 132 24.81 -1.91 -0.85
CA ASN A 132 25.08 -3.34 -0.93
C ASN A 132 23.83 -4.23 -0.79
N ARG A 133 22.64 -3.65 -0.59
CA ARG A 133 21.39 -4.42 -0.56
C ARG A 133 20.79 -4.48 -1.97
N PRO A 134 20.71 -5.67 -2.60
CA PRO A 134 19.97 -5.79 -3.84
C PRO A 134 18.50 -5.42 -3.55
N PHE A 135 17.81 -4.83 -4.53
CA PHE A 135 16.39 -4.49 -4.46
C PHE A 135 15.97 -3.29 -3.58
N THR A 136 16.91 -2.61 -2.91
CA THR A 136 16.60 -1.38 -2.13
C THR A 136 17.04 -0.09 -2.83
N GLY A 137 17.50 -0.20 -4.08
CA GLY A 137 17.90 0.94 -4.90
C GLY A 137 16.70 1.66 -5.53
N PRO A 138 16.96 2.74 -6.28
CA PRO A 138 15.99 3.42 -7.08
C PRO A 138 15.44 2.45 -8.11
N ALA A 139 14.14 2.54 -8.30
CA ALA A 139 13.42 1.72 -9.25
C ALA A 139 12.65 2.62 -10.19
N GLN A 140 12.56 2.21 -11.44
CA GLN A 140 11.66 2.80 -12.41
C GLN A 140 10.76 1.72 -12.96
N THR A 141 9.45 1.99 -12.99
CA THR A 141 8.44 1.08 -13.52
C THR A 141 7.55 1.80 -14.50
N ILE A 142 7.28 1.16 -15.63
CA ILE A 142 6.17 1.53 -16.50
C ILE A 142 4.96 0.73 -16.03
N LEU A 143 3.94 1.42 -15.51
CA LEU A 143 2.74 0.81 -14.95
C LEU A 143 1.54 1.13 -15.84
N TRP A 144 0.81 0.11 -16.26
CA TRP A 144 -0.48 0.23 -16.94
C TRP A 144 -1.60 -0.20 -16.01
N THR A 145 -2.69 0.57 -16.00
CA THR A 145 -3.83 0.32 -15.10
C THR A 145 -5.16 0.46 -15.83
N ARG A 146 -6.13 -0.41 -15.52
CA ARG A 146 -7.54 -0.33 -15.94
C ARG A 146 -8.44 -0.87 -14.82
N GLY A 147 -9.12 0.02 -14.11
CA GLY A 147 -9.91 -0.36 -12.94
C GLY A 147 -9.02 -1.07 -11.91
N ASP A 148 -9.35 -2.32 -11.59
CA ASP A 148 -8.52 -3.15 -10.72
C ASP A 148 -7.37 -3.88 -11.46
N GLN A 149 -7.39 -3.97 -12.78
CA GLN A 149 -6.32 -4.62 -13.52
C GLN A 149 -5.09 -3.72 -13.59
N PHE A 150 -3.91 -4.32 -13.50
CA PHE A 150 -2.67 -3.58 -13.75
C PHE A 150 -1.57 -4.53 -14.21
N TRP A 151 -0.56 -3.97 -14.89
CA TRP A 151 0.73 -4.63 -15.05
C TRP A 151 1.85 -3.60 -15.07
N GLY A 152 3.02 -3.98 -14.56
CA GLY A 152 4.20 -3.13 -14.48
C GLY A 152 5.44 -3.82 -15.05
N ASP A 153 6.21 -3.09 -15.86
CA ASP A 153 7.59 -3.46 -16.26
C ASP A 153 8.58 -2.65 -15.41
N ALA A 154 9.14 -3.28 -14.39
CA ALA A 154 10.00 -2.69 -13.39
C ALA A 154 11.47 -2.99 -13.66
N LYS A 155 12.30 -1.94 -13.60
CA LYS A 155 13.76 -2.03 -13.59
C LYS A 155 14.28 -1.69 -12.21
N LEU A 156 14.92 -2.66 -11.58
CA LEU A 156 15.46 -2.57 -10.23
C LEU A 156 16.94 -2.90 -10.25
N GLY A 157 17.77 -1.87 -10.43
CA GLY A 157 19.20 -2.06 -10.67
C GLY A 157 19.45 -2.82 -11.98
N SER A 158 20.08 -3.99 -11.89
CA SER A 158 20.31 -4.89 -13.04
C SER A 158 19.18 -5.88 -13.29
N TYR A 159 18.15 -5.89 -12.45
CA TYR A 159 17.03 -6.82 -12.55
C TYR A 159 15.87 -6.18 -13.29
N GLN A 160 15.19 -6.99 -14.09
CA GLN A 160 13.93 -6.64 -14.72
C GLN A 160 12.86 -7.61 -14.23
N LEU A 161 11.67 -7.09 -13.94
CA LEU A 161 10.53 -7.84 -13.45
C LEU A 161 9.29 -7.30 -14.14
N VAL A 162 8.47 -8.20 -14.67
CA VAL A 162 7.10 -7.88 -15.08
C VAL A 162 6.15 -8.46 -14.04
N TYR A 163 5.15 -7.71 -13.61
CA TYR A 163 4.16 -8.18 -12.63
C TYR A 163 2.80 -7.60 -12.92
N GLY A 164 1.74 -8.22 -12.45
CA GLY A 164 0.40 -7.71 -12.70
C GLY A 164 -0.71 -8.43 -11.96
N ARG A 165 -1.92 -7.92 -12.21
CA ARG A 165 -3.21 -8.47 -11.82
C ARG A 165 -4.12 -8.45 -13.04
N ASP A 166 -4.62 -9.62 -13.43
CA ASP A 166 -5.56 -9.74 -14.55
C ASP A 166 -7.02 -9.46 -14.14
N ASP A 167 -7.93 -9.63 -15.09
CA ASP A 167 -9.38 -9.45 -14.94
C ASP A 167 -10.05 -10.47 -14.02
N GLU A 168 -9.43 -11.64 -13.86
CA GLU A 168 -9.84 -12.65 -12.89
C GLU A 168 -9.25 -12.38 -11.49
N GLY A 169 -8.47 -11.31 -11.33
CA GLY A 169 -7.78 -10.94 -10.10
C GLY A 169 -6.62 -11.85 -9.74
N LEU A 170 -6.12 -12.66 -10.68
CA LEU A 170 -4.91 -13.45 -10.50
C LEU A 170 -3.70 -12.53 -10.46
N LEU A 171 -2.98 -12.55 -9.34
CA LEU A 171 -1.68 -11.93 -9.19
C LEU A 171 -0.61 -12.82 -9.80
N TRP A 172 0.26 -12.21 -10.59
CA TRP A 172 1.33 -12.90 -11.26
C TRP A 172 2.59 -12.04 -11.36
N LEU A 173 3.73 -12.70 -11.55
CA LEU A 173 4.98 -12.05 -11.92
C LEU A 173 5.81 -12.91 -12.88
N SER A 174 6.74 -12.27 -13.57
CA SER A 174 7.69 -12.87 -14.49
C SER A 174 9.04 -12.19 -14.32
N THR A 175 10.07 -12.98 -14.03
CA THR A 175 11.46 -12.51 -13.92
C THR A 175 12.22 -12.61 -15.24
N SER A 176 11.65 -13.31 -16.24
CA SER A 176 12.17 -13.46 -17.60
C SER A 176 11.05 -13.92 -18.54
N SER A 177 11.21 -13.70 -19.85
CA SER A 177 10.24 -14.19 -20.84
C SER A 177 10.04 -15.72 -20.82
N SER A 178 10.98 -16.48 -20.25
CA SER A 178 10.90 -17.95 -20.18
C SER A 178 10.21 -18.47 -18.91
N LYS A 179 9.90 -17.62 -17.92
CA LYS A 179 9.44 -18.05 -16.60
C LYS A 179 8.43 -17.09 -15.97
N GLY A 180 7.24 -17.61 -15.69
CA GLY A 180 6.19 -16.93 -14.96
C GLY A 180 5.87 -17.60 -13.63
N ILE A 181 5.27 -16.84 -12.72
CA ILE A 181 4.81 -17.29 -11.41
C ILE A 181 3.39 -16.74 -11.19
N GLU A 182 2.43 -17.63 -10.96
CA GLU A 182 1.12 -17.31 -10.40
C GLU A 182 1.26 -17.21 -8.87
N LEU A 183 0.95 -16.06 -8.28
CA LEU A 183 1.18 -15.77 -6.86
C LEU A 183 -0.05 -16.05 -5.99
N ALA A 184 -1.22 -15.55 -6.42
CA ALA A 184 -2.44 -15.62 -5.64
C ALA A 184 -3.66 -15.32 -6.53
N ARG A 185 -4.80 -15.95 -6.22
CA ARG A 185 -6.11 -15.67 -6.80
C ARG A 185 -6.95 -14.82 -5.84
N PRO A 186 -8.10 -14.28 -6.28
CA PRO A 186 -9.02 -13.59 -5.38
C PRO A 186 -9.41 -14.47 -4.20
N GLY A 187 -9.24 -13.94 -2.99
CA GLY A 187 -9.55 -14.65 -1.74
C GLY A 187 -8.39 -15.47 -1.17
N ASP A 188 -7.31 -15.67 -1.92
CA ASP A 188 -6.10 -16.27 -1.36
C ASP A 188 -5.44 -15.31 -0.35
N PRO A 189 -4.86 -15.82 0.74
CA PRO A 189 -4.16 -14.99 1.71
C PRO A 189 -2.92 -14.37 1.08
N LEU A 190 -2.76 -13.06 1.27
CA LEU A 190 -1.56 -12.31 0.89
C LEU A 190 -0.93 -11.67 2.12
N PRO A 191 0.40 -11.54 2.18
CA PRO A 191 1.05 -10.61 3.10
C PRO A 191 0.45 -9.21 2.94
N GLU A 192 0.24 -8.51 4.05
CA GLU A 192 -0.44 -7.21 4.08
C GLU A 192 0.24 -6.20 3.15
N GLU A 193 1.57 -6.18 3.13
CA GLU A 193 2.36 -5.29 2.29
C GLU A 193 2.14 -5.55 0.81
N ILE A 194 1.99 -6.83 0.41
CA ILE A 194 1.72 -7.20 -0.98
C ILE A 194 0.30 -6.78 -1.34
N ALA A 195 -0.68 -7.04 -0.49
CA ALA A 195 -2.07 -6.64 -0.72
C ALA A 195 -2.18 -5.11 -0.90
N VAL A 196 -1.57 -4.33 0.00
CA VAL A 196 -1.53 -2.86 -0.09
C VAL A 196 -0.82 -2.40 -1.36
N ALA A 197 0.31 -3.01 -1.72
CA ALA A 197 1.03 -2.69 -2.96
C ALA A 197 0.18 -2.98 -4.21
N CYS A 198 -0.63 -4.05 -4.22
CA CYS A 198 -1.56 -4.34 -5.30
C CYS A 198 -2.66 -3.27 -5.41
N VAL A 199 -3.22 -2.81 -4.29
CA VAL A 199 -4.22 -1.72 -4.28
C VAL A 199 -3.61 -0.41 -4.79
N ILE A 200 -2.38 -0.08 -4.38
CA ILE A 200 -1.68 1.11 -4.88
C ILE A 200 -1.45 1.00 -6.39
N ASN A 201 -0.93 -0.14 -6.86
CA ASN A 201 -0.59 -0.34 -8.28
C ASN A 201 -1.82 -0.40 -9.20
N SER A 202 -3.01 -0.68 -8.68
CA SER A 202 -4.23 -0.57 -9.50
C SER A 202 -4.58 0.87 -9.84
N MET A 203 -4.11 1.84 -9.04
CA MET A 203 -4.45 3.27 -9.18
C MET A 203 -5.97 3.52 -9.21
N SER A 204 -6.75 2.60 -8.64
CA SER A 204 -8.19 2.71 -8.44
C SER A 204 -8.45 3.61 -7.24
N ILE A 205 -9.00 4.80 -7.49
CA ILE A 205 -9.27 5.78 -6.41
C ILE A 205 -10.21 5.23 -5.34
N PRO A 206 -11.34 4.57 -5.67
CA PRO A 206 -12.20 3.98 -4.65
C PRO A 206 -11.43 3.05 -3.71
N THR A 207 -10.72 2.08 -4.28
CA THR A 207 -9.97 1.08 -3.52
C THR A 207 -8.82 1.72 -2.72
N LEU A 208 -8.10 2.68 -3.32
CA LEU A 208 -7.04 3.41 -2.65
C LEU A 208 -7.56 4.19 -1.43
N VAL A 209 -8.70 4.87 -1.56
CA VAL A 209 -9.28 5.66 -0.46
C VAL A 209 -9.83 4.74 0.63
N ASP A 210 -10.59 3.72 0.25
CA ASP A 210 -11.31 2.88 1.20
C ASP A 210 -10.42 1.85 1.91
N GLU A 211 -9.38 1.35 1.25
CA GLU A 211 -8.52 0.30 1.81
C GLU A 211 -7.20 0.84 2.37
N VAL A 212 -6.55 1.76 1.63
CA VAL A 212 -5.19 2.25 1.97
C VAL A 212 -5.26 3.55 2.76
N LEU A 213 -6.11 4.51 2.36
CA LEU A 213 -6.15 5.84 2.97
C LEU A 213 -7.24 6.03 4.04
N LYS A 214 -7.94 4.97 4.46
CA LYS A 214 -9.02 5.02 5.47
C LYS A 214 -8.59 5.66 6.80
N ASP A 215 -7.33 5.47 7.18
CA ASP A 215 -6.73 5.96 8.42
C ASP A 215 -6.01 7.30 8.24
N PHE A 216 -6.24 7.99 7.13
CA PHE A 216 -5.64 9.27 6.82
C PHE A 216 -6.67 10.40 6.90
N ASP A 217 -6.22 11.57 7.33
CA ASP A 217 -6.94 12.82 7.20
C ASP A 217 -6.66 13.40 5.81
N LEU A 218 -7.72 13.59 5.03
CA LEU A 218 -7.67 14.07 3.66
C LEU A 218 -7.98 15.57 3.63
N THR A 219 -7.06 16.35 3.07
CA THR A 219 -7.17 17.81 2.97
C THR A 219 -7.00 18.26 1.53
N VAL A 220 -7.93 19.07 1.03
CA VAL A 220 -7.78 19.72 -0.28
C VAL A 220 -6.91 20.95 -0.11
N ILE A 221 -5.86 21.01 -0.90
CA ILE A 221 -5.03 22.18 -1.09
C ILE A 221 -5.59 22.84 -2.35
N GLY A 222 -6.30 23.96 -2.16
CA GLY A 222 -6.97 24.66 -3.26
C GLY A 222 -6.00 25.06 -4.39
N PRO A 223 -6.52 25.47 -5.55
CA PRO A 223 -5.72 25.91 -6.69
C PRO A 223 -5.04 27.25 -6.38
N SER A 224 -3.99 27.22 -5.57
CA SER A 224 -3.13 28.38 -5.33
C SER A 224 -2.11 28.44 -6.46
N ASN A 225 -1.96 29.61 -7.08
CA ASN A 225 -0.93 29.90 -8.08
C ASN A 225 0.49 29.96 -7.46
N GLY A 226 0.77 29.20 -6.41
CA GLY A 226 1.94 29.34 -5.56
C GLY A 226 2.67 28.03 -5.33
N HIS A 227 3.97 28.13 -5.04
CA HIS A 227 4.76 27.01 -4.53
C HIS A 227 4.15 26.51 -3.22
N TYR A 228 3.60 25.29 -3.25
CA TYR A 228 3.15 24.65 -2.04
C TYR A 228 4.36 24.04 -1.33
N HIS A 229 4.70 24.59 -0.16
CA HIS A 229 5.71 23.98 0.69
C HIS A 229 5.02 22.93 1.55
N PHE A 230 5.20 21.67 1.19
CA PHE A 230 4.77 20.56 2.00
C PHE A 230 5.89 20.18 2.97
N ASP A 231 5.56 19.98 4.24
CA ASP A 231 6.46 19.39 5.23
C ASP A 231 6.60 17.90 4.94
N ALA A 232 7.31 17.58 3.87
CA ALA A 232 7.62 16.20 3.53
C ALA A 232 8.42 15.58 4.69
N PRO A 233 7.97 14.44 5.20
CA PRO A 233 8.42 13.92 6.49
C PRO A 233 9.93 13.63 6.54
N PHE A 234 10.58 13.41 5.39
CA PHE A 234 11.97 12.95 5.31
C PHE A 234 12.84 13.76 4.33
N GLY A 235 12.49 15.01 4.04
CA GLY A 235 13.30 15.92 3.22
C GLY A 235 12.48 16.97 2.48
N GLN A 236 13.13 18.04 1.98
CA GLN A 236 12.46 19.05 1.16
C GLN A 236 12.16 18.48 -0.24
N SER A 237 10.92 18.13 -0.49
CA SER A 237 10.42 17.89 -1.85
C SER A 237 9.62 19.11 -2.30
N SER A 238 10.20 19.91 -3.19
CA SER A 238 9.43 20.95 -3.88
C SER A 238 8.53 20.29 -4.92
N PHE A 239 7.23 20.31 -4.70
CA PHE A 239 6.25 19.90 -5.69
C PHE A 239 5.74 21.14 -6.43
N GLN A 240 5.80 21.13 -7.76
CA GLN A 240 5.27 22.20 -8.59
C GLN A 240 3.91 21.78 -9.12
N GLN A 241 2.85 22.34 -8.52
CA GLN A 241 1.47 22.14 -8.95
C GLN A 241 1.26 22.72 -10.35
N SER A 242 0.61 21.97 -11.23
CA SER A 242 0.19 22.52 -12.52
C SER A 242 -0.99 23.48 -12.33
N PRO A 243 -1.02 24.62 -13.03
CA PRO A 243 -2.12 25.58 -12.90
C PRO A 243 -3.48 24.94 -13.18
N GLY A 244 -4.43 25.11 -12.27
CA GLY A 244 -5.79 24.58 -12.39
C GLY A 244 -6.00 23.17 -11.83
N ASN A 245 -4.93 22.46 -11.46
CA ASN A 245 -5.05 21.15 -10.82
C ASN A 245 -5.49 21.29 -9.36
N SER A 246 -6.25 20.32 -8.87
CA SER A 246 -6.56 20.17 -7.44
C SER A 246 -5.50 19.30 -6.78
N LEU A 247 -5.11 19.65 -5.55
CA LEU A 247 -4.21 18.83 -4.74
C LEU A 247 -4.97 18.27 -3.54
N VAL A 248 -4.84 16.97 -3.32
CA VAL A 248 -5.36 16.31 -2.12
C VAL A 248 -4.19 15.71 -1.36
N HIS A 249 -3.98 16.19 -0.14
CA HIS A 249 -2.96 15.66 0.75
C HIS A 249 -3.60 14.77 1.81
N ALA A 250 -3.07 13.55 1.94
CA ALA A 250 -3.46 12.55 2.91
C ALA A 250 -2.37 12.39 3.98
N LYS A 251 -2.72 12.67 5.23
CA LYS A 251 -1.82 12.53 6.38
C LYS A 251 -2.33 11.45 7.32
N LEU A 252 -1.49 10.53 7.75
CA LEU A 252 -1.88 9.50 8.70
C LEU A 252 -2.40 10.13 10.00
N LYS A 253 -3.54 9.64 10.50
CA LYS A 253 -4.17 10.12 11.74
C LYS A 253 -3.23 9.91 12.93
N LEU A 254 -3.33 10.79 13.93
CA LEU A 254 -2.49 10.73 15.12
C LEU A 254 -2.71 9.40 15.88
N GLY A 255 -1.63 8.67 16.15
CA GLY A 255 -1.66 7.38 16.86
C GLY A 255 -2.02 6.17 15.98
N HIS A 256 -2.28 6.39 14.69
CA HIS A 256 -2.42 5.31 13.72
C HIS A 256 -1.07 4.93 13.12
N HIS A 257 -0.99 3.69 12.64
CA HIS A 257 0.18 3.13 11.95
C HIS A 257 -0.28 2.52 10.62
N HIS A 258 0.57 2.54 9.61
CA HIS A 258 0.31 1.94 8.31
C HIS A 258 1.57 1.24 7.81
N ALA A 259 1.43 0.04 7.27
CA ALA A 259 2.56 -0.84 6.96
C ALA A 259 3.55 -0.23 5.95
N LEU A 260 3.04 0.55 4.98
CA LEU A 260 3.84 1.01 3.84
C LEU A 260 3.91 2.52 3.62
N ILE A 261 3.03 3.32 4.23
CA ILE A 261 2.80 4.72 3.82
C ILE A 261 2.68 5.59 5.07
N HIS A 262 3.39 6.71 5.07
CA HIS A 262 3.28 7.75 6.09
C HIS A 262 2.34 8.89 5.66
N SER A 263 2.43 9.29 4.40
CA SER A 263 1.58 10.32 3.79
C SER A 263 1.47 10.10 2.29
N ALA A 264 0.45 10.70 1.68
CA ALA A 264 0.26 10.70 0.23
C ALA A 264 -0.16 12.07 -0.28
N LEU A 265 0.25 12.42 -1.50
CA LEU A 265 -0.19 13.61 -2.21
C LEU A 265 -0.72 13.21 -3.58
N MET A 266 -1.93 13.64 -3.89
CA MET A 266 -2.62 13.38 -5.15
C MET A 266 -2.79 14.69 -5.90
N GLU A 267 -2.36 14.74 -7.16
CA GLU A 267 -2.64 15.82 -8.09
C GLU A 267 -3.68 15.36 -9.12
N ILE A 268 -4.76 16.13 -9.20
CA ILE A 268 -5.93 15.84 -10.01
C ILE A 268 -6.10 16.97 -11.00
N ASP A 269 -6.20 16.64 -12.28
CA ASP A 269 -6.40 17.64 -13.33
C ASP A 269 -7.86 18.13 -13.41
N PRO A 270 -8.16 19.17 -14.20
CA PRO A 270 -9.53 19.66 -14.37
C PRO A 270 -10.51 18.69 -15.05
N SER A 271 -10.03 17.53 -15.52
CA SER A 271 -10.87 16.45 -16.09
C SER A 271 -11.08 15.34 -15.07
N ASP A 272 -10.87 15.62 -13.78
CA ASP A 272 -10.99 14.68 -12.66
C ASP A 272 -10.10 13.43 -12.82
N THR A 273 -8.96 13.57 -13.50
CA THR A 273 -8.00 12.47 -13.66
C THR A 273 -6.85 12.61 -12.67
N LEU A 274 -6.50 11.52 -11.98
CA LEU A 274 -5.30 11.47 -11.15
C LEU A 274 -4.06 11.47 -12.05
N VAL A 275 -3.40 12.63 -12.13
CA VAL A 275 -2.21 12.84 -12.97
C VAL A 275 -0.90 12.62 -12.22
N CYS A 276 -0.89 12.78 -10.89
CA CYS A 276 0.26 12.47 -10.05
C CYS A 276 -0.17 11.87 -8.71
N LEU A 277 0.51 10.83 -8.25
CA LEU A 277 0.44 10.32 -6.87
C LEU A 277 1.85 10.25 -6.30
N ILE A 278 2.07 10.85 -5.15
CA ILE A 278 3.33 10.77 -4.40
C ILE A 278 3.05 10.09 -3.07
N LEU A 279 3.79 9.04 -2.77
CA LEU A 279 3.72 8.30 -1.52
C LEU A 279 5.05 8.46 -0.77
N TRP A 280 4.99 8.92 0.47
CA TRP A 280 6.13 8.84 1.39
C TRP A 280 6.01 7.51 2.12
N THR A 281 6.91 6.60 1.80
CA THR A 281 6.86 5.20 2.23
C THR A 281 7.66 4.96 3.51
N VAL A 282 7.20 3.98 4.28
CA VAL A 282 7.84 3.53 5.52
C VAL A 282 8.01 2.00 5.53
N SER A 283 8.88 1.50 6.39
CA SER A 283 9.05 0.09 6.73
C SER A 283 9.37 0.03 8.21
N ASP A 284 8.59 -0.71 9.00
CA ASP A 284 8.78 -0.83 10.45
C ASP A 284 8.81 0.53 11.19
N GLY A 285 8.00 1.47 10.69
CA GLY A 285 7.96 2.86 11.18
C GLY A 285 9.11 3.74 10.71
N GLU A 286 10.12 3.18 10.05
CA GLU A 286 11.28 3.91 9.57
C GLU A 286 11.08 4.41 8.13
N PRO A 287 11.67 5.57 7.76
CA PRO A 287 11.55 6.13 6.43
C PRO A 287 12.19 5.26 5.36
N ARG A 288 11.41 4.82 4.38
CA ARG A 288 11.91 3.99 3.27
C ARG A 288 12.28 4.84 2.05
N GLY A 289 11.47 5.83 1.70
CA GLY A 289 11.68 6.66 0.51
C GLY A 289 10.39 7.23 -0.05
N THR A 290 10.47 7.74 -1.27
CA THR A 290 9.33 8.32 -1.97
C THR A 290 9.03 7.53 -3.23
N THR A 291 7.76 7.15 -3.44
CA THR A 291 7.28 6.56 -4.69
C THR A 291 6.38 7.57 -5.40
N SER A 292 6.73 7.96 -6.62
CA SER A 292 5.92 8.87 -7.44
C SER A 292 5.34 8.14 -8.65
N PHE A 293 4.04 8.27 -8.89
CA PHE A 293 3.33 7.80 -10.07
C PHE A 293 2.93 9.01 -10.89
N ASN A 294 3.43 9.12 -12.12
CA ASN A 294 3.15 10.27 -12.99
C ASN A 294 2.44 9.77 -14.25
N LEU A 295 1.25 10.28 -14.53
CA LEU A 295 0.49 9.91 -15.73
C LEU A 295 1.27 10.36 -16.96
N VAL A 296 1.60 9.41 -17.84
CA VAL A 296 2.31 9.66 -19.09
C VAL A 296 1.32 9.78 -20.24
N LYS A 297 0.36 8.87 -20.33
CA LYS A 297 -0.66 8.85 -21.39
C LYS A 297 -1.83 7.95 -21.03
N THR A 298 -2.91 8.12 -21.78
CA THR A 298 -4.08 7.22 -21.80
C THR A 298 -4.17 6.51 -23.15
N ALA A 299 -4.49 5.21 -23.17
CA ALA A 299 -4.61 4.45 -24.41
C ALA A 299 -5.64 3.31 -24.27
N ASN A 300 -5.80 2.52 -25.34
CA ASN A 300 -6.43 1.21 -25.28
C ASN A 300 -5.41 0.16 -25.74
N ILE A 301 -4.92 -0.66 -24.82
CA ILE A 301 -3.81 -1.60 -25.06
C ILE A 301 -4.25 -3.05 -25.27
N GLY A 302 -5.56 -3.34 -25.24
CA GLY A 302 -6.07 -4.72 -25.29
C GLY A 302 -6.04 -5.42 -23.93
N GLU A 303 -6.83 -6.48 -23.79
CA GLU A 303 -7.01 -7.20 -22.51
C GLU A 303 -5.84 -8.16 -22.24
N GLU A 304 -5.29 -8.73 -23.30
CA GLU A 304 -4.20 -9.69 -23.26
C GLU A 304 -2.97 -9.17 -22.52
N GLN A 305 -2.70 -7.86 -22.56
CA GLN A 305 -1.55 -7.26 -21.88
C GLN A 305 -1.61 -7.37 -20.36
N TYR A 306 -2.78 -7.57 -19.76
CA TYR A 306 -2.93 -7.73 -18.31
C TYR A 306 -2.70 -9.16 -17.85
N ARG A 307 -2.49 -10.11 -18.77
CA ARG A 307 -2.36 -11.54 -18.48
C ARG A 307 -0.93 -12.01 -18.60
N LEU A 308 -0.49 -12.84 -17.65
CA LEU A 308 0.86 -13.42 -17.61
C LEU A 308 1.34 -14.00 -18.96
N PRO A 309 0.54 -14.79 -19.71
CA PRO A 309 1.03 -15.39 -20.96
C PRO A 309 1.47 -14.40 -22.04
N PHE A 310 0.96 -13.16 -22.04
CA PHE A 310 1.38 -12.14 -23.01
C PHE A 310 2.84 -11.70 -22.80
N HIS A 311 3.35 -11.86 -21.58
CA HIS A 311 4.71 -11.46 -21.18
C HIS A 311 5.70 -12.62 -21.21
N LEU A 312 5.30 -13.77 -21.78
CA LEU A 312 6.11 -14.97 -21.85
C LEU A 312 6.30 -15.42 -23.30
N ASP A 313 7.44 -16.04 -23.57
CA ASP A 313 7.71 -16.72 -24.84
C ASP A 313 6.92 -18.04 -24.91
N GLU A 314 6.70 -18.53 -26.13
CA GLU A 314 6.14 -19.86 -26.35
C GLU A 314 7.02 -20.94 -25.66
N GLY A 315 6.38 -21.89 -24.96
CA GLY A 315 7.08 -22.92 -24.18
C GLY A 315 7.65 -22.44 -22.83
N ALA A 316 7.34 -21.22 -22.40
CA ALA A 316 7.68 -20.76 -21.06
C ALA A 316 7.03 -21.63 -19.97
N THR A 317 7.69 -21.67 -18.81
CA THR A 317 7.20 -22.40 -17.62
C THR A 317 6.44 -21.47 -16.69
N ILE A 318 5.26 -21.89 -16.24
CA ILE A 318 4.46 -21.18 -15.23
C ILE A 318 4.41 -22.02 -13.97
N LYS A 319 4.96 -21.47 -12.89
CA LYS A 319 4.90 -22.06 -11.56
C LYS A 319 3.75 -21.47 -10.75
N LYS A 320 3.14 -22.27 -9.89
CA LYS A 320 2.15 -21.78 -8.92
C LYS A 320 2.80 -21.64 -7.55
N HIS A 321 2.74 -20.45 -6.99
CA HIS A 321 3.10 -20.18 -5.62
C HIS A 321 1.83 -20.13 -4.76
N GLN A 322 1.91 -20.67 -3.54
CA GLN A 322 0.82 -20.58 -2.56
C GLN A 322 1.38 -20.04 -1.26
N TYR A 323 0.84 -18.92 -0.80
CA TYR A 323 1.15 -18.39 0.52
C TYR A 323 0.50 -19.29 1.58
N LYS A 324 1.33 -19.85 2.45
CA LYS A 324 0.82 -20.56 3.62
C LYS A 324 0.40 -19.56 4.67
N THR A 325 -0.85 -19.65 5.11
CA THR A 325 -1.27 -18.97 6.34
C THR A 325 -0.46 -19.54 7.50
N SER A 326 0.00 -18.67 8.41
CA SER A 326 0.81 -19.04 9.59
C SER A 326 0.19 -20.12 10.51
N SER A 327 -1.09 -20.46 10.30
CA SER A 327 -1.82 -21.52 11.00
C SER A 327 -1.69 -22.92 10.37
N GLN A 328 -1.10 -23.06 9.16
CA GLN A 328 -0.93 -24.34 8.45
C GLN A 328 0.54 -24.57 8.08
N VAL A 329 1.38 -24.79 9.09
CA VAL A 329 2.79 -25.16 8.89
C VAL A 329 2.88 -26.68 8.69
N GLY A 330 2.70 -27.14 7.45
CA GLY A 330 2.98 -28.51 6.99
C GLY A 330 3.03 -28.55 5.45
N GLU A 331 4.10 -29.10 4.86
CA GLU A 331 4.40 -29.37 3.42
C GLU A 331 3.94 -28.39 2.32
N ALA A 332 4.88 -27.74 1.61
CA ALA A 332 4.57 -26.88 0.47
C ALA A 332 4.40 -27.79 -0.76
N SER A 333 3.30 -27.65 -1.51
CA SER A 333 3.07 -28.37 -2.75
C SER A 333 3.34 -27.44 -3.92
N GLU A 334 4.35 -27.74 -4.73
CA GLU A 334 4.67 -27.04 -5.99
C GLU A 334 4.06 -27.82 -7.16
N THR A 335 3.33 -27.14 -8.05
CA THR A 335 2.77 -27.75 -9.27
C THR A 335 3.12 -26.89 -10.49
N ASP A 336 3.76 -27.51 -11.48
CA ASP A 336 4.21 -26.85 -12.71
C ASP A 336 3.18 -26.98 -13.85
N ARG A 337 3.05 -25.94 -14.66
CA ARG A 337 2.26 -25.93 -15.91
C ARG A 337 3.05 -25.27 -17.04
N GLU A 338 2.94 -25.80 -18.25
CA GLU A 338 3.57 -25.25 -19.46
C GLU A 338 2.60 -24.32 -20.22
N VAL A 339 3.13 -23.26 -20.83
CA VAL A 339 2.35 -22.38 -21.73
C VAL A 339 2.03 -23.15 -23.01
N ALA A 340 0.74 -23.27 -23.32
CA ALA A 340 0.29 -23.90 -24.55
C ALA A 340 0.65 -23.04 -25.79
N PRO A 341 0.91 -23.65 -26.95
CA PRO A 341 1.19 -22.93 -28.20
C PRO A 341 0.00 -22.10 -28.70
#